data_AF-A0A2E6UQT9-F1
#
_entry.id   AF-A0A2E6UQT9-F1
#
_cell.length_a   1.000
_cell.length_b   1.000
_cell.length_c   1.000
_cell.angle_alpha   90.00
_cell.angle_beta   90.00
_cell.angle_gamma   90.00
#
_symmetry.space_group_name_H-M   'P 1'
#
loop_
_entity.id
_entity.type
_entity.pdbx_description
1 polymer ?
#
loop_
_entity_poly.entity_id
_entity_poly.type
_entity_poly.pdbx_seq_one_letter_code
_entity_poly.pdbx_strand_id
1 'polypeptide(L)'
;MTLKPIDKDSINDALSHVFYVTSWGYAADHWFSWFVRALNTNPEMMAFLANEGSRPKYFPEERSRAQRPNLISFTRFMADIGMTYTAIGDCYSYRPTMMHDLLETWPDIVPVVQLTRHPYAWLFFHVRWRMVNMRMLGGEEGPLEHEWLYGCDHDLFKRLGLKSYKKKDIEVWTTFQGMWKMNDVTNDSKMPIKQIPIEQIVASRKLFCEVIDYLTHGRVTYDEHLLDLIFGWVWMPFRGEEKIRVLPQELRVRWPDWKSEAFDKLVSLEAQESFRKLGYEL
;
A
#
# COMPACT_ATOMS: atom_id res chain seq x y z
N MET A 1 38.64 -30.31 -6.91
CA MET A 1 37.86 -29.79 -5.76
C MET A 1 37.13 -28.56 -6.24
N THR A 2 35.83 -28.66 -6.50
CA THR A 2 35.05 -27.53 -7.04
C THR A 2 34.66 -26.65 -5.87
N LEU A 3 35.29 -25.49 -5.72
CA LEU A 3 34.87 -24.48 -4.76
C LEU A 3 33.44 -24.05 -5.12
N LYS A 4 32.48 -24.33 -4.25
CA LYS A 4 31.16 -23.68 -4.25
C LYS A 4 31.30 -22.44 -3.37
N PRO A 5 31.51 -21.24 -3.93
CA PRO A 5 31.91 -20.08 -3.13
C PRO A 5 30.77 -19.53 -2.27
N ILE A 6 29.53 -19.92 -2.54
CA ILE A 6 28.32 -19.44 -1.88
C ILE A 6 27.40 -20.65 -1.67
N ASP A 7 27.09 -20.94 -0.41
CA ASP A 7 26.11 -21.96 -0.06
C ASP A 7 24.70 -21.42 -0.28
N LYS A 8 23.76 -22.25 -0.73
CA LYS A 8 22.35 -21.86 -0.83
C LYS A 8 21.81 -21.40 0.52
N ASP A 9 22.32 -21.95 1.61
CA ASP A 9 21.95 -21.59 2.97
C ASP A 9 22.33 -20.14 3.29
N SER A 10 23.46 -19.64 2.77
CA SER A 10 23.86 -18.23 2.95
C SER A 10 22.97 -17.24 2.19
N ILE A 11 22.44 -17.64 1.04
CA ILE A 11 21.50 -16.80 0.27
C ILE A 11 20.13 -16.78 0.98
N ASN A 12 19.67 -17.93 1.45
CA ASN A 12 18.41 -18.03 2.19
C ASN A 12 18.46 -17.26 3.50
N ASP A 13 19.59 -17.31 4.21
CA ASP A 13 19.84 -16.52 5.42
C ASP A 13 19.69 -15.03 5.13
N ALA A 14 20.45 -14.50 4.15
CA ALA A 14 20.37 -13.09 3.76
C ALA A 14 18.95 -12.66 3.34
N LEU A 15 18.25 -13.50 2.58
CA LEU A 15 16.87 -13.23 2.14
C LEU A 15 15.88 -13.26 3.30
N SER A 16 16.13 -14.04 4.35
CA SER A 16 15.24 -14.12 5.51
C SER A 16 15.11 -12.77 6.23
N HIS A 17 16.09 -11.87 6.09
CA HIS A 17 16.07 -10.51 6.64
C HIS A 17 15.18 -9.54 5.85
N VAL A 18 14.76 -9.93 4.64
CA VAL A 18 13.90 -9.11 3.79
C VAL A 18 12.44 -9.38 4.12
N PHE A 19 11.61 -8.33 4.17
CA PHE A 19 10.16 -8.46 4.32
C PHE A 19 9.40 -7.51 3.38
N TYR A 20 8.12 -7.80 3.17
CA TYR A 20 7.21 -6.94 2.41
C TYR A 20 5.95 -6.61 3.18
N VAL A 21 5.52 -5.35 3.05
CA VAL A 21 4.23 -4.87 3.54
C VAL A 21 3.46 -4.35 2.34
N THR A 22 2.47 -5.09 1.88
CA THR A 22 1.64 -4.70 0.73
C THR A 22 0.43 -3.86 1.16
N SER A 23 -0.14 -3.10 0.23
CA SER A 23 -1.44 -2.43 0.40
C SER A 23 -2.13 -2.21 -0.94
N TRP A 24 -3.40 -1.80 -0.94
CA TRP A 24 -4.08 -1.30 -2.16
C TRP A 24 -3.64 0.11 -2.58
N GLY A 25 -2.67 0.68 -1.87
CA GLY A 25 -2.07 1.98 -2.11
C GLY A 25 -2.13 2.85 -0.86
N TYR A 26 -0.97 3.42 -0.52
CA TYR A 26 -0.76 4.36 0.60
C TYR A 26 -1.60 5.64 0.49
N ALA A 27 -1.70 6.23 -0.71
CA ALA A 27 -2.49 7.44 -1.00
C ALA A 27 -2.36 8.63 -0.03
N ALA A 28 -1.22 8.77 0.67
CA ALA A 28 -1.05 9.75 1.76
C ALA A 28 -2.03 9.58 2.93
N ASP A 29 -2.50 8.35 3.16
CA ASP A 29 -3.19 7.97 4.39
C ASP A 29 -2.17 7.90 5.54
N HIS A 30 -2.39 8.75 6.53
CA HIS A 30 -1.54 8.91 7.69
C HIS A 30 -1.16 7.58 8.36
N TRP A 31 -2.10 6.65 8.55
CA TRP A 31 -1.79 5.44 9.31
C TRP A 31 -0.79 4.51 8.61
N PHE A 32 -0.81 4.48 7.28
CA PHE A 32 0.19 3.74 6.52
C PHE A 32 1.57 4.41 6.61
N SER A 33 1.65 5.75 6.61
CA SER A 33 2.91 6.46 6.85
C SER A 33 3.42 6.24 8.27
N TRP A 34 2.52 6.33 9.27
CA TRP A 34 2.79 6.03 10.66
C TRP A 34 3.38 4.64 10.82
N PHE A 35 2.79 3.61 10.20
CA PHE A 35 3.28 2.25 10.30
C PHE A 35 4.73 2.14 9.83
N VAL A 36 5.06 2.66 8.65
CA VAL A 36 6.44 2.60 8.12
C VAL A 36 7.42 3.42 8.97
N ARG A 37 6.99 4.55 9.50
CA ARG A 37 7.81 5.36 10.43
C ARG A 37 8.03 4.62 11.75
N ALA A 38 7.02 3.95 12.26
CA ALA A 38 7.11 3.10 13.45
C ALA A 38 8.13 1.97 13.24
N LEU A 39 8.14 1.33 12.07
CA LEU A 39 9.18 0.33 11.75
C LEU A 39 10.59 0.92 11.83
N ASN A 40 10.78 2.14 11.32
CA ASN A 40 12.08 2.81 11.28
C ASN A 40 12.51 3.45 12.61
N THR A 41 11.70 3.41 13.67
CA THR A 41 12.17 3.92 14.98
C THR A 41 13.16 2.98 15.64
N ASN A 42 13.18 1.69 15.25
CA ASN A 42 14.16 0.74 15.71
C ASN A 42 15.42 0.79 14.81
N PRO A 43 16.64 1.02 15.37
CA PRO A 43 17.86 1.15 14.56
C PRO A 43 18.23 -0.13 13.81
N GLU A 44 17.72 -1.29 14.22
CA GLU A 44 17.95 -2.59 13.58
C GLU A 44 17.03 -2.83 12.36
N MET A 45 16.12 -1.89 12.07
CA MET A 45 15.17 -1.97 10.97
C MET A 45 15.37 -0.86 9.95
N MET A 46 15.29 -1.23 8.67
CA MET A 46 15.20 -0.28 7.56
C MET A 46 13.96 -0.59 6.73
N ALA A 47 12.97 0.32 6.72
CA ALA A 47 11.75 0.15 5.95
C ALA A 47 11.57 1.28 4.93
N PHE A 48 11.51 0.94 3.64
CA PHE A 48 11.25 1.89 2.57
C PHE A 48 9.75 2.14 2.41
N LEU A 49 9.33 3.40 2.52
CA LEU A 49 7.99 3.80 2.07
C LEU A 49 8.00 3.94 0.55
N ALA A 50 7.15 3.14 -0.13
CA ALA A 50 6.83 3.13 -1.56
C ALA A 50 7.67 4.10 -2.41
N ASN A 51 8.82 3.63 -2.87
CA ASN A 51 9.83 4.47 -3.54
C ASN A 51 9.52 4.66 -5.04
N GLU A 52 8.67 3.81 -5.62
CA GLU A 52 8.64 3.64 -7.08
C GLU A 52 7.56 4.43 -7.80
N GLY A 53 6.50 4.84 -7.10
CA GLY A 53 5.51 5.77 -7.67
C GLY A 53 6.03 7.21 -7.76
N SER A 54 7.07 7.55 -7.00
CA SER A 54 7.67 8.87 -6.90
C SER A 54 8.95 9.01 -7.72
N ARG A 55 9.82 7.98 -7.81
CA ARG A 55 11.07 8.06 -8.59
C ARG A 55 10.88 8.49 -10.04
N PRO A 56 9.96 7.90 -10.84
CA PRO A 56 9.67 8.38 -12.20
C PRO A 56 9.22 9.84 -12.29
N LYS A 57 8.75 10.45 -11.19
CA LYS A 57 8.37 11.87 -11.16
C LYS A 57 9.59 12.80 -11.12
N TYR A 58 10.69 12.31 -10.56
CA TYR A 58 11.92 13.08 -10.35
C TYR A 58 13.08 12.62 -11.24
N PHE A 59 13.00 11.38 -11.75
CA PHE A 59 13.99 10.74 -12.62
C PHE A 59 13.27 10.04 -13.78
N PRO A 60 12.79 10.81 -14.78
CA PRO A 60 11.99 10.29 -15.91
C PRO A 60 12.69 9.19 -16.70
N GLU A 61 14.03 9.21 -16.74
CA GLU A 61 14.86 8.27 -17.47
C GLU A 61 14.95 6.88 -16.79
N GLU A 62 14.58 6.78 -15.52
CA GLU A 62 14.80 5.57 -14.74
C GLU A 62 13.69 4.53 -14.88
N ARG A 63 12.44 4.91 -15.21
CA ARG A 63 11.26 4.03 -15.39
C ARG A 63 9.98 4.83 -15.72
N SER A 64 8.98 4.16 -16.30
CA SER A 64 7.61 4.72 -16.34
C SER A 64 6.88 4.54 -14.99
N ARG A 65 5.84 5.35 -14.74
CA ARG A 65 5.04 5.31 -13.50
C ARG A 65 4.41 3.96 -13.17
N ALA A 66 4.19 3.12 -14.19
CA ALA A 66 3.55 1.83 -14.08
C ALA A 66 4.56 0.66 -13.94
N GLN A 67 5.85 0.90 -14.14
CA GLN A 67 6.86 -0.14 -14.10
C GLN A 67 7.39 -0.37 -12.69
N ARG A 68 7.16 -1.57 -12.18
CA ARG A 68 7.79 -2.13 -10.97
C ARG A 68 9.01 -2.97 -11.37
N PRO A 69 10.06 -3.07 -10.55
CA PRO A 69 11.18 -3.95 -10.82
C PRO A 69 10.70 -5.37 -10.67
N ASN A 70 11.40 -6.26 -11.37
CA ASN A 70 11.26 -7.68 -11.17
C ASN A 70 11.44 -8.00 -9.68
N LEU A 71 10.41 -8.62 -9.09
CA LEU A 71 10.31 -8.81 -7.64
C LEU A 71 11.47 -9.65 -7.08
N ILE A 72 11.91 -10.67 -7.81
CA ILE A 72 13.02 -11.55 -7.41
C ILE A 72 14.35 -10.77 -7.39
N SER A 73 14.64 -10.04 -8.47
CA SER A 73 15.85 -9.20 -8.54
C SER A 73 15.84 -8.10 -7.48
N PHE A 74 14.69 -7.48 -7.25
CA PHE A 74 14.56 -6.42 -6.25
C PHE A 74 14.71 -6.94 -4.82
N THR A 75 14.18 -8.12 -4.51
CA THR A 75 14.34 -8.76 -3.20
C THR A 75 15.81 -9.05 -2.90
N ARG A 76 16.56 -9.57 -3.88
CA ARG A 76 18.02 -9.78 -3.74
C ARG A 76 18.77 -8.47 -3.53
N PHE A 77 18.42 -7.45 -4.31
CA PHE A 77 18.98 -6.12 -4.12
C PHE A 77 18.71 -5.58 -2.71
N MET A 78 17.49 -5.75 -2.17
CA MET A 78 17.17 -5.36 -0.80
C MET A 78 18.02 -6.12 0.23
N ALA A 79 18.21 -7.43 0.06
CA ALA A 79 19.10 -8.20 0.92
C ALA A 79 20.54 -7.65 0.91
N ASP A 80 21.07 -7.32 -0.26
CA ASP A 80 22.42 -6.78 -0.42
C ASP A 80 22.60 -5.39 0.22
N ILE A 81 21.65 -4.47 0.02
CA ILE A 81 21.76 -3.13 0.65
C ILE A 81 21.44 -3.16 2.15
N GLY A 82 20.70 -4.17 2.60
CA GLY A 82 20.24 -4.32 3.96
C GLY A 82 21.17 -5.14 4.86
N MET A 83 22.33 -5.58 4.37
CA MET A 83 23.25 -6.48 5.09
C MET A 83 23.64 -6.02 6.51
N THR A 84 23.53 -4.72 6.82
CA THR A 84 23.85 -4.17 8.15
C THR A 84 22.64 -4.00 9.08
N TYR A 85 21.44 -4.36 8.62
CA TYR A 85 20.21 -4.30 9.41
C TYR A 85 19.72 -5.71 9.73
N THR A 86 19.16 -5.89 10.91
CA THR A 86 18.52 -7.15 11.29
C THR A 86 17.23 -7.40 10.50
N ALA A 87 16.58 -6.35 10.00
CA ALA A 87 15.48 -6.50 9.04
C ALA A 87 15.41 -5.33 8.05
N ILE A 88 15.12 -5.63 6.80
CA ILE A 88 14.90 -4.64 5.73
C ILE A 88 13.60 -4.93 5.00
N GLY A 89 12.83 -3.91 4.63
CA GLY A 89 11.60 -4.16 3.91
C GLY A 89 11.10 -3.05 3.01
N ASP A 90 10.30 -3.45 2.03
CA ASP A 90 9.54 -2.55 1.18
C ASP A 90 8.09 -2.48 1.64
N CYS A 91 7.62 -1.25 1.84
CA CYS A 91 6.25 -0.97 2.23
C CYS A 91 5.50 -0.29 1.08
N TYR A 92 4.53 -1.00 0.54
CA TYR A 92 3.49 -0.53 -0.37
C TYR A 92 3.93 -0.25 -1.81
N SER A 93 5.10 -0.73 -2.26
CA SER A 93 5.41 -0.70 -3.70
C SER A 93 4.59 -1.73 -4.47
N TYR A 94 4.26 -2.86 -3.83
CA TYR A 94 3.55 -3.99 -4.44
C TYR A 94 2.16 -4.22 -3.86
N ARG A 95 1.29 -4.80 -4.68
CA ARG A 95 -0.02 -5.35 -4.29
C ARG A 95 0.09 -6.84 -3.97
N PRO A 96 -0.85 -7.42 -3.20
CA PRO A 96 -0.87 -8.85 -2.90
C PRO A 96 -0.72 -9.73 -4.14
N THR A 97 -1.53 -9.50 -5.17
CA THR A 97 -1.50 -10.23 -6.45
C THR A 97 -0.21 -10.09 -7.24
N MET A 98 0.69 -9.17 -6.88
CA MET A 98 2.01 -9.04 -7.51
C MET A 98 3.08 -9.92 -6.84
N MET A 99 2.74 -10.57 -5.72
CA MET A 99 3.69 -11.32 -4.90
C MET A 99 3.84 -12.80 -5.30
N HIS A 100 3.17 -13.27 -6.36
CA HIS A 100 3.19 -14.68 -6.78
C HIS A 100 4.62 -15.23 -6.92
N ASP A 101 5.47 -14.59 -7.73
CA ASP A 101 6.85 -15.03 -7.95
C ASP A 101 7.62 -15.20 -6.64
N LEU A 102 7.43 -14.28 -5.68
CA LEU A 102 8.11 -14.31 -4.39
C LEU A 102 7.58 -15.44 -3.50
N LEU A 103 6.25 -15.61 -3.44
CA LEU A 103 5.63 -16.66 -2.63
C LEU A 103 5.91 -18.05 -3.19
N GLU A 104 6.09 -18.19 -4.50
CA GLU A 104 6.49 -19.46 -5.13
C GLU A 104 7.97 -19.76 -4.92
N THR A 105 8.82 -18.73 -4.90
CA THR A 105 10.28 -18.89 -4.75
C THR A 105 10.69 -19.06 -3.28
N TRP A 106 10.05 -18.32 -2.37
CA TRP A 106 10.46 -18.16 -0.97
C TRP A 106 9.27 -18.12 0.02
N PRO A 107 8.38 -19.14 0.01
CA PRO A 107 7.13 -19.13 0.77
C PRO A 107 7.29 -18.88 2.28
N ASP A 108 8.34 -19.44 2.88
CA ASP A 108 8.59 -19.39 4.33
C ASP A 108 9.84 -18.59 4.71
N ILE A 109 10.50 -17.94 3.72
CA ILE A 109 11.76 -17.21 3.96
C ILE A 109 11.48 -15.71 4.02
N VAL A 110 10.75 -15.17 3.04
CA VAL A 110 10.51 -13.72 2.93
C VAL A 110 9.08 -13.41 3.39
N PRO A 111 8.87 -12.93 4.62
CA PRO A 111 7.54 -12.69 5.15
C PRO A 111 6.83 -11.55 4.41
N VAL A 112 5.52 -11.72 4.21
CA VAL A 112 4.66 -10.75 3.54
C VAL A 112 3.39 -10.54 4.35
N VAL A 113 3.05 -9.29 4.64
CA VAL A 113 1.73 -8.92 5.17
C VAL A 113 1.04 -7.93 4.23
N GLN A 114 -0.27 -8.00 4.15
CA GLN A 114 -1.10 -7.00 3.49
C GLN A 114 -1.79 -6.15 4.56
N LEU A 115 -1.49 -4.86 4.58
CA LEU A 115 -2.28 -3.92 5.38
C LEU A 115 -3.49 -3.45 4.57
N THR A 116 -4.66 -3.63 5.16
CA THR A 116 -5.93 -3.19 4.59
C THR A 116 -6.45 -1.97 5.31
N ARG A 117 -7.37 -1.25 4.66
CA ARG A 117 -8.00 -0.05 5.18
C ARG A 117 -9.47 -0.07 4.83
N HIS A 118 -10.30 0.52 5.69
CA HIS A 118 -11.71 0.69 5.37
C HIS A 118 -11.92 1.35 3.98
N PRO A 119 -12.74 0.78 3.09
CA PRO A 119 -12.82 1.23 1.69
C PRO A 119 -13.22 2.70 1.54
N TYR A 120 -14.13 3.20 2.39
CA TYR A 120 -14.51 4.62 2.37
C TYR A 120 -13.38 5.57 2.76
N ALA A 121 -12.59 5.21 3.77
CA ALA A 121 -11.41 5.97 4.16
C ALA A 121 -10.34 5.91 3.06
N TRP A 122 -10.08 4.71 2.53
CA TRP A 122 -9.15 4.53 1.42
C TRP A 122 -9.55 5.36 0.19
N LEU A 123 -10.84 5.36 -0.20
CA LEU A 123 -11.33 6.16 -1.34
C LEU A 123 -11.13 7.65 -1.12
N PHE A 124 -11.37 8.12 0.11
CA PHE A 124 -11.15 9.52 0.46
C PHE A 124 -9.69 9.93 0.21
N PHE A 125 -8.74 9.16 0.74
CA PHE A 125 -7.31 9.44 0.54
C PHE A 125 -6.90 9.27 -0.92
N HIS A 126 -7.40 8.24 -1.61
CA HIS A 126 -7.17 7.99 -3.03
C HIS A 126 -7.53 9.21 -3.90
N VAL A 127 -8.76 9.72 -3.73
CA VAL A 127 -9.29 10.87 -4.47
C VAL A 127 -8.52 12.14 -4.10
N ARG A 128 -8.34 12.38 -2.80
CA ARG A 128 -7.66 13.58 -2.29
C ARG A 128 -6.23 13.68 -2.80
N TRP A 129 -5.48 12.59 -2.74
CA TRP A 129 -4.10 12.52 -3.22
C TRP A 129 -4.00 12.95 -4.68
N ARG A 130 -4.90 12.47 -5.54
CA ARG A 130 -4.91 12.87 -6.95
C ARG A 130 -5.30 14.33 -7.13
N MET A 131 -6.23 14.86 -6.34
CA MET A 131 -6.61 16.27 -6.40
C MET A 131 -5.46 17.23 -6.03
N VAL A 132 -4.58 16.85 -5.11
CA VAL A 132 -3.45 17.70 -4.66
C VAL A 132 -2.15 17.43 -5.38
N ASN A 133 -1.76 16.17 -5.55
CA ASN A 133 -0.43 15.78 -6.02
C ASN A 133 -0.30 15.72 -7.54
N MET A 134 -1.41 15.77 -8.29
CA MET A 134 -1.33 15.84 -9.76
C MET A 134 -0.95 17.23 -10.30
N ARG A 135 -0.66 18.19 -9.41
CA ARG A 135 -0.16 19.53 -9.76
C ARG A 135 1.37 19.68 -9.63
N MET A 136 2.10 18.59 -9.35
CA MET A 136 3.57 18.64 -9.29
C MET A 136 4.21 18.71 -10.69
N LEU A 137 5.36 19.39 -10.77
CA LEU A 137 6.18 19.55 -11.98
C LEU A 137 6.84 18.20 -12.37
N GLY A 138 6.77 17.80 -13.65
CA GLY A 138 7.72 16.82 -14.26
C GLY A 138 7.16 15.50 -14.82
N GLY A 139 7.61 15.17 -16.04
CA GLY A 139 7.36 13.95 -16.83
C GLY A 139 6.89 14.27 -18.26
N GLU A 140 7.36 13.53 -19.29
CA GLU A 140 7.00 13.73 -20.72
C GLU A 140 5.47 13.70 -20.99
N GLU A 141 4.71 13.15 -20.05
CA GLU A 141 3.28 13.39 -19.90
C GLU A 141 3.01 13.80 -18.44
N GLY A 142 2.37 14.95 -18.25
CA GLY A 142 2.07 15.43 -16.90
C GLY A 142 1.27 14.39 -16.09
N PRO A 143 1.43 14.30 -14.76
CA PRO A 143 0.73 13.35 -13.90
C PRO A 143 -0.76 13.14 -14.18
N LEU A 144 -1.44 14.24 -14.51
CA LEU A 144 -2.85 14.30 -14.84
C LEU A 144 -3.16 13.69 -16.21
N GLU A 145 -2.29 13.87 -17.20
CA GLU A 145 -2.45 13.31 -18.55
C GLU A 145 -2.42 11.79 -18.50
N HIS A 146 -1.41 11.22 -17.85
CA HIS A 146 -1.27 9.78 -17.73
C HIS A 146 -2.47 9.13 -17.02
N GLU A 147 -2.90 9.69 -15.88
CA GLU A 147 -4.07 9.16 -15.14
C GLU A 147 -5.38 9.33 -15.93
N TRP A 148 -5.50 10.39 -16.73
CA TRP A 148 -6.64 10.60 -17.62
C TRP A 148 -6.63 9.59 -18.78
N LEU A 149 -5.54 9.47 -19.52
CA LEU A 149 -5.47 8.62 -20.72
C LEU A 149 -5.44 7.13 -20.40
N TYR A 150 -4.70 6.72 -19.37
CA TYR A 150 -4.41 5.31 -19.09
C TYR A 150 -4.97 4.82 -17.76
N GLY A 151 -5.23 5.74 -16.82
CA GLY A 151 -5.70 5.40 -15.49
C GLY A 151 -7.21 5.17 -15.42
N CYS A 152 -8.00 5.70 -16.36
CA CYS A 152 -9.46 5.74 -16.29
C CYS A 152 -10.12 5.05 -17.48
N ASP A 153 -11.13 4.22 -17.22
CA ASP A 153 -12.00 3.65 -18.26
C ASP A 153 -13.20 4.59 -18.51
N HIS A 154 -12.96 5.64 -19.30
CA HIS A 154 -13.97 6.65 -19.62
C HIS A 154 -15.20 6.07 -20.31
N ASP A 155 -15.01 5.07 -21.17
CA ASP A 155 -16.08 4.46 -21.93
C ASP A 155 -16.96 3.60 -21.03
N LEU A 156 -16.38 2.85 -20.08
CA LEU A 156 -17.14 2.15 -19.05
C LEU A 156 -17.99 3.11 -18.23
N PHE A 157 -17.41 4.19 -17.72
CA PHE A 157 -18.14 5.13 -16.86
C PHE A 157 -19.29 5.80 -17.61
N LYS A 158 -19.10 6.09 -18.90
CA LYS A 158 -20.17 6.58 -19.78
C LYS A 158 -21.25 5.52 -20.03
N ARG A 159 -20.88 4.26 -20.32
CA ARG A 159 -21.84 3.16 -20.54
C ARG A 159 -22.70 2.87 -19.31
N LEU A 160 -22.14 2.99 -18.11
CA LEU A 160 -22.86 2.83 -16.84
C LEU A 160 -23.78 4.01 -16.49
N GLY A 161 -23.80 5.06 -17.33
CA GLY A 161 -24.63 6.25 -17.11
C GLY A 161 -24.21 7.03 -15.87
N LEU A 162 -22.93 6.99 -15.50
CA LEU A 162 -22.44 7.76 -14.35
C LEU A 162 -22.45 9.26 -14.66
N LYS A 163 -22.38 10.09 -13.60
CA LYS A 163 -22.31 11.55 -13.72
C LYS A 163 -21.26 11.95 -14.75
N SER A 164 -21.65 12.78 -15.72
CA SER A 164 -20.71 13.30 -16.72
C SER A 164 -19.65 14.21 -16.09
N TYR A 165 -18.46 14.19 -16.69
CA TYR A 165 -17.31 14.95 -16.21
C TYR A 165 -16.39 15.32 -17.37
N LYS A 166 -15.52 16.30 -17.12
CA LYS A 166 -14.42 16.71 -17.98
C LYS A 166 -13.10 16.40 -17.30
N LYS A 167 -11.99 16.50 -18.03
CA LYS A 167 -10.63 16.31 -17.50
C LYS A 167 -10.32 17.11 -16.23
N LYS A 168 -10.84 18.34 -16.15
CA LYS A 168 -10.68 19.23 -14.99
C LYS A 168 -11.45 18.79 -13.74
N ASP A 169 -12.44 17.91 -13.88
CA ASP A 169 -13.29 17.45 -12.78
C ASP A 169 -12.64 16.26 -12.05
N ILE A 170 -11.41 16.50 -11.56
CA ILE A 170 -10.50 15.48 -10.99
C ILE A 170 -11.19 14.64 -9.92
N GLU A 171 -11.92 15.28 -9.00
CA GLU A 171 -12.63 14.56 -7.94
C GLU A 171 -13.60 13.50 -8.47
N VAL A 172 -14.31 13.79 -9.56
CA VAL A 172 -15.36 12.91 -10.09
C VAL A 172 -14.74 11.68 -10.73
N TRP A 173 -13.84 11.86 -11.71
CA TRP A 173 -13.29 10.72 -12.42
C TRP A 173 -12.32 9.90 -11.56
N THR A 174 -11.62 10.51 -10.60
CA THR A 174 -10.80 9.77 -9.63
C THR A 174 -11.64 8.99 -8.62
N THR A 175 -12.83 9.49 -8.27
CA THR A 175 -13.80 8.72 -7.46
C THR A 175 -14.20 7.45 -8.20
N PHE A 176 -14.56 7.56 -9.49
CA PHE A 176 -14.95 6.39 -10.29
C PHE A 176 -13.80 5.42 -10.47
N GLN A 177 -12.61 5.92 -10.78
CA GLN A 177 -11.39 5.12 -10.86
C GLN A 177 -11.12 4.39 -9.53
N GLY A 178 -11.22 5.08 -8.40
CA GLY A 178 -11.01 4.49 -7.07
C GLY A 178 -12.01 3.40 -6.77
N MET A 179 -13.30 3.65 -6.99
CA MET A 179 -14.37 2.65 -6.81
C MET A 179 -14.18 1.43 -7.73
N TRP A 180 -13.82 1.64 -8.99
CA TRP A 180 -13.53 0.54 -9.89
C TRP A 180 -12.33 -0.31 -9.43
N LYS A 181 -11.26 0.34 -8.94
CA LYS A 181 -10.08 -0.31 -8.35
C LYS A 181 -10.36 -1.05 -7.04
N MET A 182 -11.45 -0.72 -6.34
CA MET A 182 -11.83 -1.49 -5.15
C MET A 182 -12.13 -2.96 -5.48
N ASN A 183 -12.50 -3.28 -6.72
CA ASN A 183 -12.74 -4.66 -7.13
C ASN A 183 -11.48 -5.54 -7.09
N ASP A 184 -10.29 -4.95 -7.06
CA ASP A 184 -9.03 -5.70 -6.94
C ASP A 184 -8.96 -6.50 -5.62
N VAL A 185 -9.71 -6.06 -4.58
CA VAL A 185 -9.84 -6.78 -3.30
C VAL A 185 -10.29 -8.23 -3.50
N THR A 186 -11.08 -8.50 -4.53
CA THR A 186 -11.59 -9.84 -4.83
C THR A 186 -10.46 -10.84 -5.08
N ASN A 187 -9.42 -10.42 -5.80
CA ASN A 187 -8.28 -11.29 -6.11
C ASN A 187 -7.23 -11.19 -5.01
N ASP A 188 -6.97 -9.98 -4.51
CA ASP A 188 -6.00 -9.76 -3.43
C ASP A 188 -6.38 -10.53 -2.16
N SER A 189 -7.67 -10.65 -1.85
CA SER A 189 -8.16 -11.39 -0.68
C SER A 189 -7.96 -12.90 -0.77
N LYS A 190 -7.72 -13.44 -1.96
CA LYS A 190 -7.48 -14.87 -2.21
C LYS A 190 -5.99 -15.24 -2.11
N MET A 191 -5.10 -14.26 -2.03
CA MET A 191 -3.67 -14.50 -1.89
C MET A 191 -3.36 -15.14 -0.53
N PRO A 192 -2.39 -16.07 -0.44
CA PRO A 192 -1.98 -16.69 0.83
C PRO A 192 -1.07 -15.74 1.64
N ILE A 193 -1.54 -14.51 1.84
CA ILE A 193 -0.85 -13.44 2.57
C ILE A 193 -1.70 -13.07 3.78
N LYS A 194 -1.06 -12.85 4.93
CA LYS A 194 -1.74 -12.37 6.14
C LYS A 194 -2.29 -10.97 5.90
N GLN A 195 -3.62 -10.84 5.90
CA GLN A 195 -4.33 -9.57 5.72
C GLN A 195 -4.74 -8.99 7.07
N ILE A 196 -4.35 -7.74 7.34
CA ILE A 196 -4.54 -7.10 8.64
C ILE A 196 -5.13 -5.70 8.43
N PRO A 197 -6.32 -5.38 8.98
CA PRO A 197 -6.81 -4.02 9.04
C PRO A 197 -5.88 -3.12 9.84
N ILE A 198 -5.40 -2.03 9.25
CA ILE A 198 -4.47 -1.12 9.92
C ILE A 198 -5.11 -0.43 11.14
N GLU A 199 -6.44 -0.29 11.12
CA GLU A 199 -7.28 0.11 12.26
C GLU A 199 -6.95 -0.72 13.51
N GLN A 200 -6.77 -2.04 13.37
CA GLN A 200 -6.51 -2.96 14.48
C GLN A 200 -5.09 -2.81 15.01
N ILE A 201 -4.12 -2.58 14.12
CA ILE A 201 -2.72 -2.36 14.50
C ILE A 201 -2.61 -1.06 15.32
N VAL A 202 -3.25 0.01 14.83
CA VAL A 202 -3.29 1.30 15.51
C VAL A 202 -3.95 1.21 16.89
N ALA A 203 -4.95 0.33 17.05
CA ALA A 203 -5.65 0.14 18.31
C ALA A 203 -4.92 -0.79 19.31
N SER A 204 -3.87 -1.52 18.88
CA SER A 204 -3.28 -2.59 19.69
C SER A 204 -1.76 -2.65 19.57
N ARG A 205 -1.07 -2.20 20.63
CA ARG A 205 0.39 -2.38 20.80
C ARG A 205 0.81 -3.83 20.63
N LYS A 206 0.02 -4.75 21.21
CA LYS A 206 0.27 -6.18 21.11
C LYS A 206 0.26 -6.66 19.65
N LEU A 207 -0.77 -6.29 18.88
CA LEU A 207 -0.86 -6.69 17.48
C LEU A 207 0.25 -6.04 16.65
N PHE A 208 0.63 -4.79 16.93
CA PHE A 208 1.79 -4.17 16.32
C PHE A 208 3.05 -5.02 16.54
N CYS A 209 3.36 -5.39 17.78
CA CYS A 209 4.51 -6.25 18.10
C CYS A 209 4.41 -7.63 17.43
N GLU A 210 3.23 -8.26 17.39
CA GLU A 210 3.02 -9.54 16.68
C GLU A 210 3.29 -9.43 15.17
N VAL A 211 3.02 -8.26 14.56
CA VAL A 211 3.36 -8.01 13.15
C VAL A 211 4.86 -7.84 12.98
N ILE A 212 5.54 -7.12 13.87
CA ILE A 212 7.01 -6.99 13.84
C ILE A 212 7.67 -8.36 13.99
N ASP A 213 7.22 -9.15 14.96
CA ASP A 213 7.72 -10.49 15.21
C ASP A 213 7.60 -11.36 13.94
N TYR A 214 6.43 -11.36 13.30
CA TYR A 214 6.23 -12.05 12.03
C TYR A 214 7.13 -11.54 10.89
N LEU A 215 7.23 -10.22 10.71
CA LEU A 215 8.03 -9.63 9.63
C LEU A 215 9.54 -9.83 9.81
N THR A 216 9.99 -10.03 11.05
CA THR A 216 11.41 -10.10 11.37
C THR A 216 11.86 -11.49 11.82
N HIS A 217 10.98 -12.48 11.78
CA HIS A 217 11.20 -13.82 12.35
C HIS A 217 11.63 -13.75 13.83
N GLY A 218 11.02 -12.84 14.59
CA GLY A 218 11.28 -12.61 16.01
C GLY A 218 12.63 -12.00 16.37
N ARG A 219 13.39 -11.52 15.38
CA ARG A 219 14.72 -10.94 15.62
C ARG A 219 14.68 -9.51 16.16
N VAL A 220 13.58 -8.78 15.93
CA VAL A 220 13.44 -7.38 16.38
C VAL A 220 12.32 -7.28 17.41
N THR A 221 12.61 -6.57 18.50
CA THR A 221 11.63 -6.25 19.55
C THR A 221 11.59 -4.75 19.83
N TYR A 222 10.48 -4.31 20.41
CA TYR A 222 10.25 -2.90 20.77
C TYR A 222 10.00 -2.85 22.27
N ASP A 223 10.78 -2.03 22.97
CA ASP A 223 10.56 -1.79 24.39
C ASP A 223 9.38 -0.83 24.62
N GLU A 224 8.90 -0.75 25.87
CA GLU A 224 7.77 0.12 26.22
C GLU A 224 8.04 1.59 25.94
N HIS A 225 9.30 2.04 26.01
CA HIS A 225 9.63 3.44 25.73
C HIS A 225 9.45 3.79 24.26
N LEU A 226 9.93 2.94 23.36
CA LEU A 226 9.70 3.06 21.92
C LEU A 226 8.21 2.92 21.61
N LEU A 227 7.51 1.98 22.23
CA LEU A 227 6.06 1.83 22.03
C LEU A 227 5.29 3.07 22.49
N ASP A 228 5.66 3.71 23.60
CA ASP A 228 5.07 4.96 24.05
C ASP A 228 5.28 6.09 23.02
N LEU A 229 6.50 6.23 22.49
CA LEU A 229 6.81 7.19 21.44
C LEU A 229 5.99 6.91 20.17
N ILE A 230 6.00 5.66 19.72
CA ILE A 230 5.32 5.20 18.49
C ILE A 230 3.81 5.39 18.58
N PHE A 231 3.20 5.15 19.74
CA PHE A 231 1.76 5.32 19.90
C PHE A 231 1.38 6.76 20.25
N GLY A 232 2.31 7.58 20.73
CA GLY A 232 2.11 9.00 21.01
C GLY A 232 1.78 9.86 19.77
N TRP A 233 2.29 9.48 18.59
CA TRP A 233 2.05 10.21 17.33
C TRP A 233 1.09 9.50 16.35
N VAL A 234 0.39 8.44 16.77
CA VAL A 234 -0.62 7.71 15.95
C VAL A 234 -1.71 8.64 15.38
N TRP A 235 -1.99 9.72 16.11
CA TRP A 235 -3.04 10.68 15.78
C TRP A 235 -2.50 11.98 15.17
N MET A 236 -1.19 12.05 14.90
CA MET A 236 -0.49 13.25 14.47
C MET A 236 -0.06 13.15 13.01
N PRO A 237 -0.77 13.79 12.06
CA PRO A 237 -0.37 13.81 10.66
C PRO A 237 1.08 14.28 10.48
N PHE A 238 1.86 13.58 9.65
CA PHE A 238 3.20 14.03 9.31
C PHE A 238 3.16 15.13 8.25
N ARG A 239 4.32 15.73 7.97
CA ARG A 239 4.43 16.82 6.98
C ARG A 239 3.87 16.38 5.62
N GLY A 240 2.88 17.14 5.13
CA GLY A 240 2.24 16.91 3.83
C GLY A 240 1.07 15.92 3.85
N GLU A 241 0.73 15.38 5.02
CA GLU A 241 -0.43 14.51 5.20
C GLU A 241 -1.67 15.29 5.63
N GLU A 242 -2.83 14.69 5.35
CA GLU A 242 -4.13 15.23 5.72
C GLU A 242 -4.54 14.85 7.14
N LYS A 243 -5.54 15.56 7.67
CA LYS A 243 -6.18 15.16 8.91
C LYS A 243 -6.75 13.75 8.78
N ILE A 244 -6.43 12.90 9.74
CA ILE A 244 -6.86 11.50 9.81
C ILE A 244 -8.38 11.43 9.70
N ARG A 245 -8.87 10.43 8.95
CA ARG A 245 -10.28 10.07 8.88
C ARG A 245 -10.48 8.73 9.59
N VAL A 246 -10.96 8.82 10.82
CA VAL A 246 -11.06 7.69 11.76
C VAL A 246 -12.42 7.03 11.71
N LEU A 247 -13.44 7.74 11.22
CA LEU A 247 -14.83 7.28 11.14
C LEU A 247 -15.24 7.19 9.67
N PRO A 248 -14.99 6.05 9.00
CA PRO A 248 -15.29 5.89 7.58
C PRO A 248 -16.79 6.04 7.28
N GLN A 249 -17.65 5.81 8.27
CA GLN A 249 -19.11 5.78 8.08
C GLN A 249 -19.65 7.20 7.92
N GLU A 250 -19.03 8.18 8.59
CA GLU A 250 -19.31 9.60 8.35
C GLU A 250 -18.94 10.03 6.92
N LEU A 251 -17.95 9.39 6.30
CA LEU A 251 -17.59 9.69 4.92
C LEU A 251 -18.72 9.27 3.99
N ARG A 252 -19.28 8.06 4.17
CA ARG A 252 -20.36 7.52 3.34
C ARG A 252 -21.63 8.34 3.44
N VAL A 253 -22.03 8.75 4.65
CA VAL A 253 -23.22 9.58 4.91
C VAL A 253 -23.13 10.94 4.20
N ARG A 254 -21.92 11.48 4.04
CA ARG A 254 -21.69 12.77 3.38
C ARG A 254 -21.52 12.68 1.87
N TRP A 255 -21.65 11.49 1.27
CA TRP A 255 -21.51 11.36 -0.18
C TRP A 255 -22.70 12.01 -0.89
N PRO A 256 -22.46 12.82 -1.93
CA PRO A 256 -23.53 13.26 -2.80
C PRO A 256 -24.13 12.05 -3.55
N ASP A 257 -25.40 12.16 -3.96
CA ASP A 257 -26.16 11.06 -4.59
C ASP A 257 -25.41 10.36 -5.73
N TRP A 258 -24.75 11.14 -6.60
CA TRP A 258 -23.99 10.58 -7.72
C TRP A 258 -22.84 9.67 -7.29
N LYS A 259 -22.23 9.91 -6.12
CA LYS A 259 -21.14 9.08 -5.57
C LYS A 259 -21.73 7.80 -4.98
N SER A 260 -22.88 7.89 -4.30
CA SER A 260 -23.65 6.71 -3.87
C SER A 260 -24.01 5.81 -5.04
N GLU A 261 -24.63 6.38 -6.09
CA GLU A 261 -25.03 5.66 -7.30
C GLU A 261 -23.82 5.01 -8.01
N ALA A 262 -22.69 5.73 -8.07
CA ALA A 262 -21.47 5.19 -8.67
C ALA A 262 -20.91 4.02 -7.87
N PHE A 263 -20.98 4.05 -6.53
CA PHE A 263 -20.54 2.93 -5.69
C PHE A 263 -21.32 1.66 -6.01
N ASP A 264 -22.65 1.78 -6.08
CA ASP A 264 -23.54 0.64 -6.35
C ASP A 264 -23.33 0.03 -7.75
N LYS A 265 -22.90 0.86 -8.72
CA LYS A 265 -22.63 0.44 -10.10
C LYS A 265 -21.21 -0.07 -10.34
N LEU A 266 -20.21 0.48 -9.62
CA LEU A 266 -18.80 0.20 -9.86
C LEU A 266 -18.20 -0.82 -8.91
N VAL A 267 -18.67 -0.90 -7.66
CA VAL A 267 -18.13 -1.82 -6.66
C VAL A 267 -18.97 -3.07 -6.64
N SER A 268 -18.44 -4.15 -7.21
CA SER A 268 -19.12 -5.44 -7.33
C SER A 268 -19.52 -6.00 -5.96
N LEU A 269 -20.59 -6.81 -5.95
CA LEU A 269 -21.03 -7.52 -4.75
C LEU A 269 -19.94 -8.45 -4.19
N GLU A 270 -19.13 -9.06 -5.06
CA GLU A 270 -17.99 -9.90 -4.64
C GLU A 270 -16.95 -9.07 -3.88
N ALA A 271 -16.60 -7.87 -4.38
CA ALA A 271 -15.67 -6.98 -3.70
C ALA A 271 -16.22 -6.51 -2.35
N GLN A 272 -17.49 -6.14 -2.29
CA GLN A 272 -18.17 -5.78 -1.05
C GLN A 272 -18.11 -6.90 -0.01
N GLU A 273 -18.34 -8.14 -0.45
CA GLU A 273 -18.26 -9.31 0.41
C GLU A 273 -16.84 -9.58 0.91
N SER A 274 -15.82 -9.41 0.06
CA SER A 274 -14.43 -9.49 0.50
C SER A 274 -14.09 -8.43 1.55
N PHE A 275 -14.61 -7.19 1.44
CA PHE A 275 -14.43 -6.20 2.51
C PHE A 275 -15.12 -6.59 3.81
N ARG A 276 -16.34 -7.16 3.75
CA ARG A 276 -17.04 -7.66 4.96
C ARG A 276 -16.28 -8.79 5.64
N LYS A 277 -15.69 -9.72 4.86
CA LYS A 277 -14.82 -10.79 5.38
C LYS A 277 -13.57 -10.27 6.08
N LEU A 278 -13.08 -9.09 5.70
CA LEU A 278 -11.99 -8.39 6.38
C LEU A 278 -12.44 -7.62 7.64
N GLY A 279 -13.74 -7.66 7.96
CA GLY A 279 -14.32 -7.02 9.13
C GLY A 279 -14.80 -5.59 8.92
N TYR A 280 -14.96 -5.14 7.67
CA TYR A 280 -15.48 -3.79 7.39
C TYR A 280 -17.01 -3.77 7.24
N GLU A 281 -17.61 -2.70 7.76
CA GLU A 281 -19.03 -2.38 7.58
C GLU A 281 -19.18 -1.37 6.42
N LEU A 282 -19.98 -1.71 5.41
CA LEU A 282 -20.25 -0.87 4.22
C LEU A 282 -21.62 -0.20 4.33
#